data_AF-A0A3C1KWK5-F1
#
_entry.id   AF-A0A3C1KWK5-F1
#
_cell.length_a   1.000
_cell.length_b   1.000
_cell.length_c   1.000
_cell.angle_alpha   90.00
_cell.angle_beta   90.00
_cell.angle_gamma   90.00
#
_symmetry.space_group_name_H-M   'P 1'
#
loop_
_entity.id
_entity.type
_entity.pdbx_description
1 polymer ?
#
loop_
_entity_poly.entity_id
_entity_poly.type
_entity_poly.pdbx_seq_one_letter_code
_entity_poly.pdbx_strand_id
1 'polypeptide(L)'
;MLRATSVQVRFDSPSPDAMRALLRACKFRRLLWTVQRVQADSDDAVGAHWLLTIDGPMSLLRSSTRYGLQLALVLPAIRAMGRFELQAQLRWGRQRKEVRWVLEGKGDSTIPTWRNPDDVQRLIDDINALELGWRARSADALLELPGVGWCVPDLSLNHPKHGQVYLEVMGHWSRDAVWRRIELVQSGLSVPILFALSERLRVDASALPSDHNGALVVYKGVIHARRVLEVAESVAQRSSS
;
A
#
# COMPACT_ATOMS: atom_id res chain seq x y z
N MET A 1 10.09 -14.64 -13.11
CA MET A 1 9.01 -14.14 -12.24
C MET A 1 7.64 -14.81 -12.44
N LEU A 2 7.22 -15.19 -13.66
CA LEU A 2 5.87 -15.73 -13.96
C LEU A 2 5.43 -17.02 -13.20
N ARG A 3 6.33 -17.66 -12.45
CA ARG A 3 6.05 -18.88 -11.67
C ARG A 3 6.40 -18.74 -10.18
N ALA A 4 6.60 -17.50 -9.71
CA ALA A 4 6.98 -17.24 -8.33
C ALA A 4 5.81 -17.44 -7.37
N THR A 5 6.08 -18.03 -6.22
CA THR A 5 5.12 -18.23 -5.12
C THR A 5 5.33 -17.24 -3.98
N SER A 6 6.56 -16.78 -3.77
CA SER A 6 6.91 -15.68 -2.87
C SER A 6 8.16 -15.00 -3.41
N VAL A 7 8.29 -13.70 -3.14
CA VAL A 7 9.47 -12.92 -3.48
C VAL A 7 9.93 -12.13 -2.27
N GLN A 8 11.23 -12.17 -2.04
CA GLN A 8 11.92 -11.33 -1.07
C GLN A 8 12.85 -10.42 -1.85
N VAL A 9 12.85 -9.14 -1.49
CA VAL A 9 13.72 -8.13 -2.08
C VAL A 9 14.47 -7.44 -0.96
N ARG A 10 15.80 -7.57 -0.98
CA ARG A 10 16.72 -6.84 -0.12
C ARG A 10 17.23 -5.61 -0.86
N PHE A 11 17.26 -4.48 -0.19
CA PHE A 11 17.81 -3.23 -0.74
C PHE A 11 18.35 -2.34 0.38
N ASP A 12 19.19 -1.39 -0.01
CA ASP A 12 19.83 -0.44 0.89
C ASP A 12 19.22 0.96 0.74
N SER A 13 19.09 1.68 1.87
CA SER A 13 18.94 3.13 1.99
C SER A 13 18.14 3.83 0.87
N PRO A 14 16.86 3.45 0.66
CA PRO A 14 16.07 4.06 -0.40
C PRO A 14 15.72 5.50 -0.08
N SER A 15 15.67 6.34 -1.12
CA SER A 15 15.01 7.64 -0.97
C SER A 15 13.53 7.42 -0.60
N PRO A 16 12.91 8.33 0.18
CA PRO A 16 11.50 8.24 0.50
C PRO A 16 10.61 8.14 -0.75
N ASP A 17 11.01 8.79 -1.84
CA ASP A 17 10.28 8.78 -3.11
C ASP A 17 10.36 7.43 -3.82
N ALA A 18 11.52 6.78 -3.82
CA ALA A 18 11.68 5.44 -4.37
C ALA A 18 10.88 4.40 -3.57
N MET A 19 10.94 4.46 -2.23
CA MET A 19 10.14 3.60 -1.36
C MET A 19 8.65 3.80 -1.62
N ARG A 20 8.18 5.05 -1.71
CA ARG A 20 6.78 5.35 -2.01
C ARG A 20 6.36 4.80 -3.36
N ALA A 21 7.18 4.98 -4.40
CA ALA A 21 6.90 4.46 -5.73
C ALA A 21 6.80 2.93 -5.73
N LEU A 22 7.69 2.24 -5.00
CA LEU A 22 7.66 0.78 -4.82
C LEU A 22 6.38 0.33 -4.12
N LEU A 23 6.03 0.93 -2.98
CA LEU A 23 4.84 0.52 -2.23
C LEU A 23 3.54 0.87 -2.97
N ARG A 24 3.48 2.02 -3.66
CA ARG A 24 2.37 2.35 -4.58
C ARG A 24 2.26 1.33 -5.71
N ALA A 25 3.39 0.92 -6.31
CA ALA A 25 3.39 -0.12 -7.34
C ALA A 25 2.86 -1.46 -6.79
N CYS A 26 3.31 -1.89 -5.62
CA CYS A 26 2.81 -3.11 -4.97
C CYS A 26 1.29 -3.03 -4.68
N LYS A 27 0.84 -1.91 -4.12
CA LYS A 27 -0.57 -1.59 -3.86
C LYS A 27 -1.42 -1.63 -5.12
N PHE A 28 -1.02 -0.92 -6.18
CA PHE A 28 -1.76 -0.86 -7.43
C PHE A 28 -1.90 -2.23 -8.11
N ARG A 29 -0.88 -3.07 -7.93
CA ARG A 29 -0.83 -4.45 -8.44
C ARG A 29 -1.50 -5.46 -7.51
N ARG A 30 -2.09 -5.01 -6.39
CA ARG A 30 -2.88 -5.81 -5.44
C ARG A 30 -2.06 -6.94 -4.81
N LEU A 31 -0.78 -6.70 -4.62
CA LEU A 31 0.14 -7.64 -3.99
C LEU A 31 0.02 -7.50 -2.46
N LEU A 32 0.14 -8.61 -1.74
CA LEU A 32 0.36 -8.54 -0.30
C LEU A 32 1.84 -8.31 -0.07
N TRP A 33 2.18 -7.41 0.84
CA TRP A 33 3.57 -7.09 1.07
C TRP A 33 3.81 -6.64 2.50
N THR A 34 5.03 -6.87 2.97
CA THR A 34 5.55 -6.34 4.23
C THR A 34 6.92 -5.75 3.96
N VAL A 35 7.22 -4.64 4.62
CA VAL A 35 8.55 -4.02 4.60
C VAL A 35 9.02 -3.86 6.03
N GLN A 36 10.23 -4.31 6.30
CA GLN A 36 10.85 -4.23 7.61
C GLN A 36 12.31 -3.83 7.48
N ARG A 37 12.80 -3.14 8.51
CA ARG A 37 14.24 -2.94 8.68
C ARG A 37 14.86 -4.24 9.15
N VAL A 38 15.99 -4.61 8.54
CA VAL A 38 16.78 -5.77 8.93
C VAL A 38 18.19 -5.31 9.28
N GLN A 39 18.83 -5.99 10.22
CA GLN A 39 20.26 -5.80 10.45
C GLN A 39 20.99 -6.38 9.25
N ALA A 40 21.95 -5.61 8.70
CA ALA A 40 22.80 -6.12 7.64
C ALA A 40 23.62 -7.27 8.21
N ASP A 41 23.45 -8.47 7.66
CA ASP A 41 24.27 -9.61 8.05
C ASP A 41 25.65 -9.49 7.40
N SER A 42 26.71 -10.03 8.02
CA SER A 42 28.07 -9.90 7.49
C SER A 42 28.27 -10.58 6.13
N ASP A 43 27.37 -11.52 5.78
CA ASP A 43 27.34 -12.25 4.50
C ASP A 43 26.39 -11.63 3.45
N ASP A 44 25.64 -10.58 3.77
CA ASP A 44 24.74 -9.93 2.80
C ASP A 44 25.55 -9.10 1.80
N ALA A 45 25.64 -9.56 0.55
CA ALA A 45 26.43 -8.94 -0.54
C ALA A 45 26.08 -7.47 -0.83
N VAL A 46 24.91 -7.00 -0.38
CA VAL A 46 24.39 -5.65 -0.61
C VAL A 46 24.46 -4.76 0.64
N GLY A 47 24.80 -5.28 1.82
CA GLY A 47 24.71 -4.53 3.08
C GLY A 47 23.28 -4.04 3.39
N ALA A 48 22.28 -4.85 3.05
CA ALA A 48 20.89 -4.41 2.99
C ALA A 48 20.30 -4.13 4.38
N HIS A 49 19.70 -2.96 4.53
CA HIS A 49 18.99 -2.55 5.75
C HIS A 49 17.48 -2.76 5.69
N TRP A 50 16.96 -3.17 4.54
CA TRP A 50 15.53 -3.32 4.30
C TRP A 50 15.21 -4.64 3.60
N LEU A 51 14.12 -5.27 4.06
CA LEU A 51 13.55 -6.47 3.46
C LEU A 51 12.09 -6.20 3.10
N LEU A 52 11.79 -6.24 1.80
CA LEU A 52 10.44 -6.31 1.26
C LEU A 52 10.09 -7.76 0.97
N THR A 53 9.05 -8.27 1.61
CA THR A 53 8.42 -9.54 1.25
C THR A 53 7.17 -9.24 0.44
N ILE A 54 7.04 -9.86 -0.73
CA ILE A 54 5.85 -9.81 -1.58
C ILE A 54 5.26 -11.21 -1.65
N ASP A 55 4.05 -11.34 -1.14
CA ASP A 55 3.27 -12.56 -1.18
C ASP A 55 2.00 -12.38 -2.03
N GLY A 56 1.54 -13.49 -2.59
CA GLY A 56 0.23 -13.57 -3.22
C GLY A 56 -0.81 -14.02 -2.20
N PRO A 57 -2.07 -13.54 -2.25
CA PRO A 57 -3.14 -14.21 -1.55
C PRO A 57 -3.21 -15.67 -1.99
N MET A 58 -3.51 -16.59 -1.06
CA MET A 58 -3.52 -18.04 -1.27
C MET A 58 -4.32 -18.49 -2.51
N SER A 59 -5.30 -17.71 -2.95
CA SER A 59 -6.08 -17.90 -4.18
C SER A 59 -5.33 -17.52 -5.47
N LEU A 60 -4.52 -16.47 -5.47
CA LEU A 60 -3.70 -16.05 -6.63
C LEU A 60 -2.46 -16.92 -6.83
N LEU A 61 -1.95 -17.54 -5.76
CA LEU A 61 -0.86 -18.53 -5.84
C LEU A 61 -1.23 -19.78 -6.64
N ARG A 62 -2.54 -20.06 -6.80
CA ARG A 62 -3.05 -21.15 -7.66
C ARG A 62 -3.06 -20.78 -9.16
N SER A 63 -3.08 -19.49 -9.50
CA SER A 63 -2.94 -18.99 -10.89
C SER A 63 -1.59 -18.28 -11.08
N SER A 64 -0.50 -19.05 -11.04
CA SER A 64 0.89 -18.54 -10.98
C SER A 64 1.22 -17.48 -12.04
N THR A 65 0.61 -17.53 -13.22
CA THR A 65 0.90 -16.60 -14.34
C THR A 65 0.39 -15.17 -14.09
N ARG A 66 -0.80 -14.99 -13.50
CA ARG A 66 -1.34 -13.64 -13.24
C ARG A 66 -0.56 -12.95 -12.12
N TYR A 67 -0.28 -13.68 -11.05
CA TYR A 67 0.54 -13.18 -9.93
C TYR A 67 1.95 -12.83 -10.40
N GLY A 68 2.61 -13.75 -11.12
CA GLY A 68 3.95 -13.51 -11.61
C GLY A 68 4.06 -12.38 -12.64
N LEU A 69 2.98 -12.06 -13.37
CA LEU A 69 2.90 -10.87 -14.22
C LEU A 69 2.79 -9.59 -13.38
N GLN A 70 1.91 -9.55 -12.38
CA GLN A 70 1.78 -8.39 -11.48
C GLN A 70 3.11 -8.09 -10.78
N LEU A 71 3.80 -9.12 -10.32
CA LEU A 71 5.13 -9.04 -9.74
C LEU A 71 6.18 -8.50 -10.74
N ALA A 72 6.17 -9.00 -11.98
CA ALA A 72 7.10 -8.51 -13.01
C ALA A 72 6.92 -7.00 -13.29
N LEU A 73 5.69 -6.50 -13.19
CA LEU A 73 5.39 -5.07 -13.35
C LEU A 73 5.86 -4.21 -12.18
N VAL A 74 6.26 -4.79 -11.04
CA VAL A 74 6.87 -4.08 -9.91
C VAL A 74 8.39 -3.96 -10.07
N LEU A 75 9.02 -4.79 -10.91
CA LEU A 75 10.47 -4.80 -11.10
C LEU A 75 11.08 -3.43 -11.44
N PRO A 76 10.47 -2.55 -12.26
CA PRO A 76 11.00 -1.21 -12.48
C PRO A 76 11.09 -0.39 -11.19
N ALA A 77 10.10 -0.47 -10.30
CA ALA A 77 10.13 0.22 -9.02
C ALA A 77 11.15 -0.37 -8.05
N ILE A 78 11.39 -1.69 -8.10
CA ILE A 78 12.49 -2.33 -7.37
C ILE A 78 13.85 -1.81 -7.85
N ARG A 79 14.05 -1.69 -9.17
CA ARG A 79 15.28 -1.14 -9.74
C ARG A 79 15.51 0.32 -9.33
N ALA A 80 14.45 1.10 -9.15
CA ALA A 80 14.55 2.49 -8.68
C ALA A 80 15.14 2.62 -7.25
N MET A 81 15.20 1.53 -6.48
CA MET A 81 15.81 1.48 -5.14
C MET A 81 17.36 1.48 -5.18
N GLY A 82 17.96 1.47 -6.37
CA GLY A 82 19.41 1.40 -6.52
C GLY A 82 19.91 -0.04 -6.51
N ARG A 83 20.75 -0.41 -5.54
CA ARG A 83 21.24 -1.79 -5.41
C ARG A 83 20.17 -2.66 -4.74
N PHE A 84 19.87 -3.80 -5.34
CA PHE A 84 18.91 -4.75 -4.81
C PHE A 84 19.37 -6.19 -5.06
N GLU A 85 18.91 -7.07 -4.18
CA GLU A 85 18.92 -8.51 -4.37
C GLU A 85 17.48 -9.01 -4.30
N LEU A 86 17.05 -9.75 -5.31
CA LEU A 86 15.73 -10.32 -5.39
C LEU A 86 15.82 -11.84 -5.36
N GLN A 87 15.22 -12.43 -4.33
CA GLN A 87 15.08 -13.87 -4.18
C GLN A 87 13.62 -14.28 -4.47
N ALA A 88 13.42 -15.15 -5.45
CA ALA A 88 12.12 -15.72 -5.79
C ALA A 88 12.09 -17.23 -5.53
N GLN A 89 11.03 -17.70 -4.88
CA GLN A 89 10.73 -19.13 -4.83
C GLN A 89 9.85 -19.50 -6.02
N LEU A 90 10.27 -20.49 -6.81
CA LEU A 90 9.61 -20.92 -8.04
C LEU A 90 9.21 -22.39 -7.95
N ARG A 91 8.12 -22.78 -8.60
CA ARG A 91 7.82 -24.20 -8.88
C ARG A 91 8.18 -24.53 -10.33
N TRP A 92 9.18 -25.39 -10.51
CA TRP A 92 9.79 -25.69 -11.80
C TRP A 92 9.60 -27.16 -12.24
N GLY A 93 9.53 -27.36 -13.56
CA GLY A 93 9.39 -28.67 -14.18
C GLY A 93 8.01 -29.32 -13.99
N ARG A 94 7.86 -30.51 -14.60
CA ARG A 94 6.62 -31.29 -14.61
C ARG A 94 6.22 -31.78 -13.21
N GLN A 95 7.21 -31.99 -12.34
CA GLN A 95 7.05 -32.39 -10.94
C GLN A 95 6.89 -31.21 -9.96
N ARG A 96 6.87 -29.95 -10.45
CA ARG A 96 6.71 -28.73 -9.63
C ARG A 96 7.71 -28.61 -8.47
N LYS A 97 8.96 -29.01 -8.68
CA LYS A 97 10.02 -28.91 -7.67
C LYS A 97 10.23 -27.44 -7.28
N GLU A 98 10.44 -27.19 -6.00
CA GLU A 98 10.74 -25.85 -5.51
C GLU A 98 12.19 -25.49 -5.82
N VAL A 99 12.37 -24.35 -6.47
CA VAL A 99 13.67 -23.82 -6.91
C VAL A 99 13.78 -22.39 -6.41
N ARG A 100 14.93 -22.08 -5.81
CA ARG A 100 15.29 -20.72 -5.46
C ARG A 100 15.97 -20.06 -6.65
N TRP A 101 15.54 -18.85 -6.99
CA TRP A 101 16.17 -18.02 -8.01
C TRP A 101 16.57 -16.69 -7.39
N VAL A 102 17.79 -16.25 -7.66
CA VAL A 102 18.36 -15.00 -7.15
C VAL A 102 18.73 -14.10 -8.32
N LEU A 103 18.39 -12.82 -8.20
CA LEU A 103 18.79 -11.77 -9.12
C LEU A 103 19.35 -10.60 -8.32
N GLU A 104 20.62 -10.31 -8.55
CA GLU A 104 21.25 -9.09 -8.08
C GLU A 104 21.24 -8.04 -9.19
N GLY A 105 21.05 -6.79 -8.81
CA GLY A 105 21.05 -5.70 -9.77
C GLY A 105 21.35 -4.35 -9.15
N LYS A 106 21.85 -3.45 -9.99
CA LYS A 106 21.96 -2.03 -9.71
C LYS A 106 21.08 -1.30 -10.72
N GLY A 107 20.00 -0.70 -10.26
CA GLY A 107 19.17 0.15 -11.11
C GLY A 107 19.78 1.53 -11.34
N ASP A 108 19.08 2.31 -12.15
CA ASP A 108 19.42 3.67 -12.56
C ASP A 108 18.85 4.74 -11.60
N SER A 109 18.24 4.31 -10.49
CA SER A 109 17.52 5.16 -9.53
C SER A 109 16.41 6.03 -10.17
N THR A 110 15.94 5.67 -11.37
CA THR A 110 14.89 6.40 -12.07
C THR A 110 13.54 6.02 -11.47
N ILE A 111 12.93 6.96 -10.75
CA ILE A 111 11.65 6.74 -10.08
C ILE A 111 10.51 6.76 -11.11
N PRO A 112 9.71 5.70 -11.23
CA PRO A 112 8.56 5.69 -12.13
C PRO A 112 7.55 6.78 -11.75
N THR A 113 7.06 7.54 -12.74
CA THR A 113 6.00 8.53 -12.51
C THR A 113 4.71 7.83 -12.11
N TRP A 114 4.13 8.22 -10.98
CA TRP A 114 2.83 7.74 -10.52
C TRP A 114 1.70 8.55 -11.17
N ARG A 115 0.67 7.86 -11.65
CA ARG A 115 -0.61 8.46 -12.03
C ARG A 115 -1.69 7.88 -11.15
N ASN A 116 -2.59 8.75 -10.68
CA ASN A 116 -3.74 8.30 -9.92
C ASN A 116 -4.62 7.38 -10.78
N PRO A 117 -5.17 6.30 -10.20
CA PRO A 117 -6.29 5.60 -10.78
C PRO A 117 -7.48 6.54 -11.07
N ASP A 118 -8.29 6.24 -12.08
CA ASP A 118 -9.39 7.11 -12.53
C ASP A 118 -10.43 7.39 -11.44
N ASP A 119 -10.71 6.41 -10.59
CA ASP A 119 -11.62 6.54 -9.45
C ASP A 119 -11.06 7.47 -8.37
N VAL A 120 -9.76 7.39 -8.10
CA VAL A 120 -9.04 8.29 -7.19
C VAL A 120 -9.01 9.71 -7.76
N GLN A 121 -8.70 9.87 -9.05
CA GLN A 121 -8.66 11.19 -9.68
C GLN A 121 -10.04 11.85 -9.70
N ARG A 122 -11.09 11.11 -10.07
CA ARG A 122 -12.46 11.59 -10.01
C ARG A 122 -12.85 12.05 -8.60
N LEU A 123 -12.46 11.30 -7.57
CA LEU A 123 -12.75 11.67 -6.18
C LEU A 123 -12.05 12.98 -5.77
N ILE A 124 -10.82 13.23 -6.24
CA ILE A 124 -10.13 14.52 -6.04
C ILE A 124 -10.96 15.65 -6.64
N ASP A 125 -11.36 15.50 -7.90
CA ASP A 125 -12.10 16.52 -8.65
C ASP A 125 -13.46 16.79 -7.97
N ASP A 126 -14.20 15.73 -7.62
CA ASP A 126 -15.50 15.82 -6.94
C ASP A 126 -15.37 16.50 -5.57
N ILE A 127 -14.36 16.17 -4.76
CA ILE A 127 -14.14 16.82 -3.45
C ILE A 127 -13.85 18.30 -3.63
N ASN A 128 -12.97 18.65 -4.58
CA ASN A 128 -12.56 20.04 -4.78
C ASN A 128 -13.68 20.91 -5.34
N ALA A 129 -14.59 20.32 -6.13
CA ALA A 129 -15.77 20.99 -6.69
C ALA A 129 -16.89 21.27 -5.66
N LEU A 130 -16.91 20.59 -4.51
CA LEU A 130 -17.93 20.80 -3.47
C LEU A 130 -17.77 22.12 -2.70
N GLU A 131 -16.58 22.73 -2.74
CA GLU A 131 -16.26 24.01 -2.06
C GLU A 131 -16.58 24.06 -0.55
N LEU A 132 -16.65 22.91 0.13
CA LEU A 132 -16.90 22.79 1.58
C LEU A 132 -15.64 23.03 2.44
N GLY A 133 -14.72 23.88 1.98
CA GLY A 133 -13.43 24.17 2.66
C GLY A 133 -12.37 23.06 2.58
N TRP A 134 -12.75 21.82 2.28
CA TRP A 134 -11.82 20.70 2.09
C TRP A 134 -11.09 20.78 0.74
N ARG A 135 -9.80 20.46 0.74
CA ARG A 135 -8.97 20.33 -0.45
C ARG A 135 -8.31 18.96 -0.51
N ALA A 136 -8.61 18.20 -1.56
CA ALA A 136 -8.04 16.90 -1.83
C ALA A 136 -6.85 17.02 -2.80
N ARG A 137 -5.77 16.30 -2.50
CA ARG A 137 -4.58 16.14 -3.35
C ARG A 137 -4.04 14.73 -3.19
N SER A 138 -3.24 14.25 -4.15
CA SER A 138 -2.46 13.02 -3.95
C SER A 138 -1.58 13.14 -2.69
N ALA A 139 -1.55 12.10 -1.88
CA ALA A 139 -0.75 12.07 -0.66
C ALA A 139 0.66 11.55 -0.94
N ASP A 140 1.68 12.30 -0.54
CA ASP A 140 3.08 11.83 -0.54
C ASP A 140 3.51 11.27 0.83
N ALA A 141 2.54 11.02 1.71
CA ALA A 141 2.78 10.41 2.99
C ALA A 141 3.18 8.93 2.85
N LEU A 142 4.10 8.52 3.71
CA LEU A 142 4.49 7.14 3.91
C LEU A 142 4.38 6.86 5.41
N LEU A 143 3.29 6.21 5.79
CA LEU A 143 2.93 6.02 7.20
C LEU A 143 3.45 4.67 7.67
N GLU A 144 4.38 4.68 8.63
CA GLU A 144 4.93 3.50 9.28
C GLU A 144 4.43 3.42 10.72
N LEU A 145 3.95 2.25 11.12
CA LEU A 145 3.82 1.89 12.53
C LEU A 145 4.81 0.76 12.83
N PRO A 146 5.92 1.04 13.55
CA PRO A 146 6.96 0.05 13.81
C PRO A 146 6.42 -1.25 14.41
N GLY A 147 6.83 -2.38 13.84
CA GLY A 147 6.38 -3.71 14.27
C GLY A 147 5.01 -4.14 13.75
N VAL A 148 4.21 -3.24 13.18
CA VAL A 148 2.86 -3.54 12.67
C VAL A 148 2.82 -3.47 11.14
N GLY A 149 3.34 -2.38 10.55
CA GLY A 149 3.49 -2.28 9.10
C GLY A 149 3.32 -0.87 8.54
N TRP A 150 3.03 -0.82 7.24
CA TRP A 150 3.00 0.42 6.47
C TRP A 150 1.64 0.68 5.84
N CYS A 151 1.27 1.95 5.75
CA CYS A 151 0.16 2.47 4.97
C CYS A 151 0.66 3.54 3.99
N VAL A 152 0.13 3.49 2.77
CA VAL A 152 0.45 4.46 1.71
C VAL A 152 -0.86 5.07 1.23
N PRO A 153 -1.30 6.17 1.86
CA PRO A 153 -2.53 6.85 1.49
C PRO A 153 -2.52 7.28 0.02
N ASP A 154 -3.70 7.31 -0.59
CA ASP A 154 -3.86 7.84 -1.95
C ASP A 154 -3.99 9.35 -1.91
N LEU A 155 -4.79 9.88 -0.98
CA LEU A 155 -5.11 11.29 -0.87
C LEU A 155 -4.77 11.89 0.50
N SER A 156 -4.43 13.18 0.48
CA SER A 156 -4.44 14.05 1.65
C SER A 156 -5.62 15.02 1.51
N LEU A 157 -6.47 15.07 2.53
CA LEU A 157 -7.60 15.97 2.65
C LEU A 157 -7.21 17.04 3.66
N ASN A 158 -7.16 18.30 3.25
CA ASN A 158 -6.78 19.40 4.13
C ASN A 158 -7.95 20.36 4.29
N HIS A 159 -8.25 20.73 5.54
CA HIS A 159 -9.26 21.72 5.87
C HIS A 159 -8.68 22.77 6.84
N PRO A 160 -8.87 24.08 6.62
CA PRO A 160 -8.29 25.11 7.48
C PRO A 160 -8.66 25.00 8.96
N LYS A 161 -9.88 24.52 9.27
CA LYS A 161 -10.37 24.36 10.65
C LYS A 161 -10.16 22.97 11.26
N HIS A 162 -10.04 21.93 10.43
CA HIS A 162 -10.03 20.53 10.90
C HIS A 162 -8.67 19.86 10.68
N GLY A 163 -7.71 20.56 10.05
CA GLY A 163 -6.39 20.00 9.79
C GLY A 163 -6.40 18.99 8.63
N GLN A 164 -5.51 18.01 8.73
CA GLN A 164 -5.25 17.04 7.66
C GLN A 164 -5.80 15.66 8.02
N VAL A 165 -6.45 15.03 7.05
CA VAL A 165 -6.91 13.63 7.11
C VAL A 165 -6.43 12.89 5.87
N TYR A 166 -5.85 11.71 6.07
CA TYR A 166 -5.44 10.85 4.97
C TYR A 166 -6.60 9.99 4.47
N LEU A 167 -6.59 9.62 3.20
CA LEU A 167 -7.55 8.67 2.63
C LEU A 167 -6.82 7.63 1.78
N GLU A 168 -7.10 6.36 2.06
CA GLU A 168 -6.70 5.22 1.24
C GLU A 168 -7.95 4.58 0.59
N VAL A 169 -7.95 4.50 -0.74
CA VAL A 169 -9.00 3.88 -1.54
C VAL A 169 -8.70 2.39 -1.73
N MET A 170 -9.59 1.55 -1.22
CA MET A 170 -9.43 0.09 -1.18
C MET A 170 -10.43 -0.67 -2.07
N GLY A 171 -10.85 -0.11 -3.21
CA GLY A 171 -11.91 -0.69 -4.06
C GLY A 171 -11.65 -2.10 -4.60
N HIS A 172 -10.38 -2.44 -4.76
CA HIS A 172 -9.93 -3.67 -5.41
C HIS A 172 -9.08 -4.55 -4.47
N TRP A 173 -9.05 -4.30 -3.17
CA TRP A 173 -8.16 -5.05 -2.30
C TRP A 173 -8.69 -6.44 -1.91
N SER A 174 -7.88 -7.23 -1.21
CA SER A 174 -8.37 -8.43 -0.53
C SER A 174 -8.94 -8.04 0.84
N ARG A 175 -9.82 -8.88 1.39
CA ARG A 175 -10.32 -8.71 2.76
C ARG A 175 -9.19 -8.68 3.79
N ASP A 176 -8.17 -9.53 3.61
CA ASP A 176 -7.00 -9.58 4.49
C ASP A 176 -6.22 -8.26 4.51
N ALA A 177 -6.18 -7.53 3.40
CA ALA A 177 -5.52 -6.24 3.36
C ALA A 177 -6.29 -5.16 4.11
N VAL A 178 -7.63 -5.21 4.09
CA VAL A 178 -8.47 -4.33 4.91
C VAL A 178 -8.20 -4.58 6.39
N TRP A 179 -8.15 -5.85 6.82
CA TRP A 179 -7.87 -6.18 8.21
C TRP A 179 -6.49 -5.69 8.69
N ARG A 180 -5.47 -5.74 7.83
CA ARG A 180 -4.16 -5.14 8.15
C ARG A 180 -4.23 -3.62 8.36
N ARG A 181 -5.13 -2.90 7.68
CA ARG A 181 -5.35 -1.46 7.89
C ARG A 181 -6.10 -1.17 9.17
N ILE A 182 -7.08 -2.01 9.50
CA ILE A 182 -7.78 -1.96 10.78
C ILE A 182 -6.80 -2.19 11.93
N GLU A 183 -5.97 -3.23 11.83
CA GLU A 183 -4.92 -3.54 12.82
C GLU A 183 -3.94 -2.37 12.99
N LEU A 184 -3.47 -1.76 11.90
CA LEU A 184 -2.60 -0.57 11.97
C LEU A 184 -3.23 0.57 12.78
N VAL A 185 -4.52 0.84 12.60
CA VAL A 185 -5.21 1.88 13.37
C VAL A 185 -5.38 1.47 14.82
N GLN A 186 -5.83 0.24 15.08
CA GLN A 186 -6.05 -0.27 16.43
C GLN A 186 -4.76 -0.35 17.24
N SER A 187 -3.62 -0.61 16.59
CA SER A 187 -2.30 -0.61 17.20
C SER A 187 -1.71 0.79 17.41
N GLY A 188 -2.45 1.87 17.10
CA GLY A 188 -2.08 3.23 17.48
C GLY A 188 -1.47 4.08 16.37
N LEU A 189 -1.88 3.90 15.11
CA LEU A 189 -1.54 4.85 14.06
C LEU A 189 -1.98 6.27 14.46
N SER A 190 -1.01 7.18 14.59
CA SER A 190 -1.20 8.48 15.23
C SER A 190 -1.86 9.55 14.36
N VAL A 191 -2.05 9.27 13.07
CA VAL A 191 -2.60 10.24 12.11
C VAL A 191 -4.07 9.97 11.80
N PRO A 192 -4.89 11.01 11.60
CA PRO A 192 -6.26 10.89 11.10
C PRO A 192 -6.27 10.19 9.73
N ILE A 193 -6.98 9.08 9.60
CA ILE A 193 -7.03 8.34 8.32
C ILE A 193 -8.41 7.70 8.02
N LEU A 194 -8.77 7.69 6.75
CA LEU A 194 -9.94 7.01 6.22
C LEU A 194 -9.53 5.87 5.30
N PHE A 195 -10.31 4.78 5.32
CA PHE A 195 -10.22 3.72 4.32
C PHE A 195 -11.55 3.60 3.57
N ALA A 196 -11.55 3.94 2.28
CA ALA A 196 -12.73 3.80 1.43
C ALA A 196 -12.81 2.37 0.87
N LEU A 197 -13.78 1.59 1.33
CA LEU A 197 -13.92 0.16 1.03
C LEU A 197 -15.09 -0.08 0.07
N SER A 198 -14.90 -0.90 -0.96
CA SER A 198 -16.02 -1.40 -1.77
C SER A 198 -16.86 -2.39 -0.95
N GLU A 199 -18.20 -2.29 -1.03
CA GLU A 199 -19.15 -3.19 -0.37
C GLU A 199 -18.88 -4.69 -0.66
N ARG A 200 -18.25 -4.98 -1.81
CA ARG A 200 -17.91 -6.35 -2.24
C ARG A 200 -16.93 -7.04 -1.29
N LEU A 201 -16.20 -6.29 -0.48
CA LEU A 201 -15.26 -6.82 0.52
C LEU A 201 -15.97 -7.41 1.75
N ARG A 202 -17.26 -7.11 1.92
CA ARG A 202 -18.09 -7.60 3.05
C ARG A 202 -17.44 -7.29 4.41
N VAL A 203 -16.90 -6.08 4.54
CA VAL A 203 -16.41 -5.52 5.79
C VAL A 203 -17.32 -4.34 6.11
N ASP A 204 -17.90 -4.35 7.29
CA ASP A 204 -18.79 -3.30 7.77
C ASP A 204 -17.99 -2.10 8.28
N ALA A 205 -18.57 -0.90 8.21
CA ALA A 205 -17.91 0.30 8.73
C ALA A 205 -17.64 0.23 10.23
N SER A 206 -18.50 -0.49 10.98
CA SER A 206 -18.37 -0.74 12.42
C SER A 206 -17.21 -1.68 12.79
N ALA A 207 -16.55 -2.32 11.82
CA ALA A 207 -15.38 -3.16 12.07
C ALA A 207 -14.19 -2.38 12.65
N LEU A 208 -14.16 -1.06 12.48
CA LEU A 208 -13.23 -0.16 13.15
C LEU A 208 -14.03 0.77 14.07
N PRO A 209 -13.95 0.60 15.41
CA PRO A 209 -14.64 1.44 16.37
C PRO A 209 -14.23 2.92 16.28
N SER A 210 -15.12 3.82 16.69
CA SER A 210 -14.99 5.27 16.52
C SER A 210 -14.07 5.97 17.53
N ASP A 211 -13.52 5.25 18.50
CA ASP A 211 -12.55 5.75 19.48
C ASP A 211 -11.11 5.83 18.94
N HIS A 212 -10.87 5.36 17.71
CA HIS A 212 -9.57 5.46 17.06
C HIS A 212 -9.45 6.66 16.10
N ASN A 213 -8.21 7.00 15.74
CA ASN A 213 -7.85 8.01 14.70
C ASN A 213 -8.17 7.55 13.27
N GLY A 214 -8.94 6.48 13.09
CA GLY A 214 -9.31 5.95 11.79
C GLY A 214 -10.81 5.74 11.63
N ALA A 215 -11.27 5.69 10.39
CA ALA A 215 -12.63 5.26 10.06
C ALA A 215 -12.71 4.56 8.70
N LEU A 216 -13.74 3.72 8.55
CA LEU A 216 -14.05 3.03 7.30
C LEU A 216 -15.21 3.73 6.58
N VAL A 217 -15.06 3.93 5.27
CA VAL A 217 -16.11 4.48 4.41
C VAL A 217 -16.50 3.42 3.38
N VAL A 218 -17.60 2.73 3.61
CA VAL A 218 -18.09 1.70 2.68
C VAL A 218 -18.86 2.36 1.54
N TYR A 219 -18.58 1.96 0.29
CA TYR A 219 -19.25 2.48 -0.90
C TYR A 219 -19.70 1.40 -1.88
N LYS A 220 -20.72 1.73 -2.68
CA LYS A 220 -21.29 0.89 -3.73
C LYS A 220 -21.08 1.51 -5.09
N GLY A 221 -20.18 0.93 -5.88
CA GLY A 221 -19.87 1.42 -7.24
C GLY A 221 -18.99 2.66 -7.26
N VAL A 222 -19.49 3.80 -6.78
CA VAL A 222 -18.79 5.10 -6.78
C VAL A 222 -18.55 5.58 -5.34
N ILE A 223 -17.41 6.25 -5.12
CA ILE A 223 -17.08 6.87 -3.84
C ILE A 223 -17.71 8.27 -3.80
N HIS A 224 -18.66 8.49 -2.89
CA HIS A 224 -19.32 9.78 -2.78
C HIS A 224 -18.49 10.78 -1.97
N ALA A 225 -18.04 11.85 -2.60
CA ALA A 225 -17.21 12.89 -1.99
C ALA A 225 -17.81 13.47 -0.69
N ARG A 226 -19.10 13.81 -0.67
CA ARG A 226 -19.77 14.32 0.55
C ARG A 226 -19.65 13.36 1.72
N ARG A 227 -19.88 12.06 1.47
CA ARG A 227 -19.78 11.04 2.51
C ARG A 227 -18.36 10.91 3.06
N VAL A 228 -17.35 11.00 2.19
CA VAL A 228 -15.94 10.99 2.60
C VAL A 228 -15.65 12.19 3.51
N LEU A 229 -16.11 13.40 3.15
CA LEU A 229 -15.86 14.60 3.92
C LEU A 229 -16.56 14.62 5.28
N GLU A 230 -17.80 14.13 5.36
CA GLU A 230 -18.53 13.95 6.64
C GLU A 230 -17.73 13.08 7.62
N VAL A 231 -17.20 11.96 7.13
CA VAL A 231 -16.41 11.04 7.97
C VAL A 231 -15.03 11.64 8.27
N ALA A 232 -14.41 12.35 7.32
CA ALA A 232 -13.13 13.03 7.53
C ALA A 232 -13.22 14.05 8.66
N GLU A 233 -14.27 14.86 8.67
CA GLU A 233 -14.51 15.85 9.73
C GLU A 233 -14.71 15.18 11.09
N SER A 234 -15.49 14.11 11.16
CA SER A 234 -15.66 13.32 12.39
C SER A 234 -14.33 12.76 12.93
N VAL A 235 -13.45 12.23 12.07
CA VAL A 235 -12.14 11.73 12.50
C VAL A 235 -11.26 12.88 12.98
N ALA A 236 -11.20 13.97 12.22
CA ALA A 236 -10.37 15.13 12.54
C ALA A 236 -10.69 15.77 13.89
N GLN A 237 -11.98 15.88 14.23
CA GLN A 237 -12.42 16.42 15.52
C GLN A 237 -11.98 15.54 16.70
N ARG A 238 -12.01 14.21 16.53
CA ARG A 238 -11.56 13.25 17.55
C ARG A 238 -10.06 13.34 17.80
N SER A 239 -9.26 13.44 16.75
CA SER A 239 -7.80 13.51 16.86
C SER A 239 -7.27 14.85 17.40
N SER A 240 -8.14 15.87 17.48
CA SER A 240 -7.79 17.19 18.04
C SER A 240 -8.17 17.33 19.52
N SER A 241 -8.80 16.31 20.11
CA SER A 241 -9.22 16.25 21.52
C SER A 241 -8.22 15.45 22.35
#